data_AF-A0A2M7QHX7-F1
#
_entry.id   AF-A0A2M7QHX7-F1
#
_cell.length_a   1.000
_cell.length_b   1.000
_cell.length_c   1.000
_cell.angle_alpha   90.00
_cell.angle_beta   90.00
_cell.angle_gamma   90.00
#
_symmetry.space_group_name_H-M   'P 1'
#
loop_
_entity.id
_entity.type
_entity.pdbx_description
1 polymer ?
#
loop_
_entity_poly.entity_id
_entity_poly.type
_entity_poly.pdbx_seq_one_letter_code
_entity_poly.pdbx_strand_id
1 'polypeptide(L)' 'MLTKRTNILFDQEMWAKLSVVAKQEQTSVGDLIRKAVIKIYIDKSRTSEKQQAIDTIMAVKLQKKKLNYRDLIKYARKF' A
#
# COMPACT_ATOMS: atom_id res chain seq x y z
N MET A 1 20.41 17.69 9.74
CA MET A 1 20.61 16.35 9.14
C MET A 1 21.95 16.33 8.43
N LEU A 2 22.86 15.43 8.78
CA LEU A 2 24.09 15.21 8.00
C LEU A 2 23.69 14.60 6.65
N THR A 3 23.67 15.41 5.61
CA THR A 3 23.43 14.93 4.25
C THR A 3 24.74 14.36 3.68
N LYS A 4 24.66 13.16 3.11
CA LYS A 4 25.77 12.56 2.35
C LYS A 4 25.40 12.59 0.88
N ARG A 5 26.28 13.13 0.03
CA ARG A 5 26.12 13.10 -1.42
C ARG A 5 26.73 11.81 -1.94
N THR A 6 25.96 11.07 -2.73
CA THR A 6 26.41 9.87 -3.42
C THR A 6 25.92 9.92 -4.86
N ASN A 7 26.64 9.28 -5.76
CA ASN A 7 26.24 9.12 -7.15
C ASN A 7 25.73 7.69 -7.32
N ILE A 8 24.49 7.56 -7.77
CA ILE A 8 23.85 6.27 -8.01
C ILE A 8 23.65 6.15 -9.52
N LEU A 9 24.09 5.04 -10.09
CA LEU A 9 23.87 4.76 -11.50
C LEU A 9 22.46 4.21 -11.68
N PHE A 10 21.68 4.83 -12.57
CA PHE A 10 20.37 4.35 -12.99
C PHE A 10 20.43 3.98 -14.47
N ASP A 11 19.63 3.00 -14.87
CA ASP A 11 19.34 2.83 -16.29
C ASP A 11 18.50 4.00 -16.84
N GLN A 12 18.49 4.15 -18.15
CA GLN A 12 17.85 5.27 -18.82
C GLN A 12 16.33 5.28 -18.60
N GLU A 13 15.70 4.10 -18.57
CA GLU A 13 14.25 3.97 -18.44
C GLU A 13 13.80 4.39 -17.03
N MET A 14 14.50 3.92 -16.00
CA MET A 14 14.29 4.27 -14.62
C MET A 14 14.55 5.75 -14.38
N TRP A 15 15.63 6.31 -14.93
CA TRP A 15 15.92 7.74 -14.81
C TRP A 15 14.82 8.60 -15.44
N ALA A 16 14.33 8.22 -16.62
CA ALA A 16 13.22 8.91 -17.29
C ALA A 16 11.94 8.86 -16.44
N LYS A 17 11.59 7.67 -15.90
CA LYS A 17 10.43 7.51 -15.00
C LYS A 17 10.57 8.38 -13.75
N LEU A 18 11.70 8.29 -13.05
CA LEU A 18 11.95 9.07 -11.83
C LEU A 18 11.87 10.58 -12.09
N SER A 19 12.40 11.04 -13.23
CA SER A 19 12.35 12.45 -13.62
C SER A 19 10.92 12.94 -13.88
N VAL A 20 10.10 12.12 -14.54
CA VAL A 20 8.68 12.44 -14.78
C VAL A 20 7.93 12.54 -13.46
N VAL A 21 8.07 11.56 -12.57
CA VAL A 21 7.36 11.58 -11.28
C VAL A 21 7.84 12.73 -10.41
N ALA A 22 9.15 12.99 -10.37
CA ALA A 22 9.71 14.12 -9.62
C ALA A 22 9.14 15.46 -10.10
N LYS A 23 8.98 15.63 -11.43
CA LYS A 23 8.35 16.83 -12.01
C LYS A 23 6.87 16.95 -11.65
N GLN A 24 6.11 15.85 -11.71
CA GLN A 24 4.69 15.83 -11.36
C GLN A 24 4.46 16.18 -9.88
N GLU A 25 5.31 15.65 -9.00
CA GLU A 25 5.28 15.87 -7.55
C GLU A 25 6.00 17.16 -7.11
N GLN A 26 6.48 17.97 -8.06
CA GLN A 26 7.22 19.21 -7.82
C GLN A 26 8.39 19.04 -6.82
N THR A 27 9.12 17.93 -6.92
CA THR A 27 10.23 17.59 -6.03
C THR A 27 11.46 17.13 -6.80
N SER A 28 12.54 16.82 -6.08
CA SER A 28 13.75 16.24 -6.66
C SER A 28 13.71 14.71 -6.65
N VAL A 29 14.42 14.08 -7.59
CA VAL A 29 14.60 12.62 -7.62
C VAL A 29 15.17 12.10 -6.31
N GLY A 30 16.14 12.81 -5.71
CA GLY A 30 16.72 12.43 -4.43
C GLY A 30 15.71 12.47 -3.27
N ASP A 31 14.78 13.43 -3.29
CA ASP A 31 13.72 13.49 -2.29
C ASP A 31 12.69 12.37 -2.47
N LEU A 32 12.37 12.06 -3.72
CA LEU A 32 11.47 10.97 -4.09
C LEU A 32 12.02 9.62 -3.61
N ILE A 33 13.31 9.37 -3.83
CA ILE A 33 14.00 8.17 -3.33
C ILE A 33 13.99 8.13 -1.80
N ARG A 34 14.32 9.23 -1.11
CA ARG A 34 14.27 9.27 0.37
C ARG A 34 12.88 8.93 0.90
N LYS A 35 11.84 9.52 0.34
CA LYS A 35 10.44 9.23 0.72
C LYS A 35 10.07 7.78 0.44
N ALA A 36 10.47 7.23 -0.70
CA ALA A 36 10.24 5.82 -1.03
C ALA A 36 10.93 4.88 -0.04
N VAL A 37 12.20 5.16 0.30
CA VAL A 37 12.96 4.37 1.28
C VAL A 37 12.31 4.40 2.65
N ILE A 38 11.91 5.58 3.13
CA ILE A 38 11.19 5.72 4.40
C ILE A 38 9.91 4.89 4.36
N LYS A 39 9.11 5.03 3.30
CA LYS A 39 7.83 4.34 3.15
C LYS A 39 7.97 2.81 3.09
N ILE A 40 9.01 2.29 2.44
CA ILE A 40 9.15 0.85 2.19
C ILE A 40 9.88 0.15 3.35
N TYR A 41 10.95 0.75 3.87
CA TYR A 41 11.86 0.08 4.80
C TYR A 41 11.71 0.53 6.25
N ILE A 42 11.30 1.78 6.48
CA ILE A 42 11.24 2.37 7.82
C ILE A 42 9.81 2.35 8.36
N ASP A 43 8.84 2.76 7.55
CA ASP A 43 7.44 2.90 7.95
C ASP A 43 6.69 1.56 7.84
N LYS A 44 7.07 0.61 8.71
CA LYS A 44 6.42 -0.71 8.84
C LYS A 44 5.00 -0.65 9.42
N SER A 45 4.56 0.53 9.89
CA SER A 45 3.26 0.76 10.54
C SER A 45 2.08 0.33 9.65
N ARG A 46 2.14 0.61 8.35
CA ARG A 46 1.10 0.22 7.39
C ARG A 46 1.00 -1.29 7.18
N THR A 47 2.12 -2.00 7.31
CA THR A 47 2.12 -3.46 7.21
C THR A 47 1.51 -4.06 8.48
N SER A 48 1.79 -3.50 9.65
CA SER A 48 1.19 -3.95 10.90
C SER A 48 -0.30 -3.64 11.00
N GLU A 49 -0.76 -2.47 10.52
CA GLU A 49 -2.19 -2.12 10.52
C GLU A 49 -2.99 -3.01 9.56
N LYS A 50 -2.47 -3.28 8.36
CA LYS A 50 -3.09 -4.24 7.44
C LYS A 50 -3.14 -5.64 8.04
N GLN A 51 -2.05 -6.08 8.68
CA GLN A 51 -2.00 -7.38 9.33
C GLN A 51 -3.00 -7.45 10.48
N GLN A 52 -3.07 -6.43 11.35
CA GLN A 52 -4.06 -6.34 12.42
C GLN A 52 -5.50 -6.32 11.88
N ALA A 53 -5.77 -5.63 10.78
CA ALA A 53 -7.09 -5.65 10.15
C ALA A 53 -7.43 -7.06 9.61
N ILE A 54 -6.49 -7.74 8.99
CA ILE A 54 -6.65 -9.13 8.52
C ILE A 54 -6.92 -10.06 9.72
N ASP A 55 -6.12 -9.94 10.78
CA ASP A 55 -6.25 -10.76 11.99
C ASP A 55 -7.60 -10.51 12.68
N THR A 56 -8.07 -9.25 12.72
CA THR A 56 -9.40 -8.87 13.23
C THR A 56 -10.51 -9.49 12.39
N ILE A 57 -10.44 -9.41 11.07
CA ILE A 57 -11.42 -10.03 10.15
C ILE A 57 -11.45 -11.55 10.31
N MET A 58 -10.27 -12.17 10.45
CA MET A 58 -10.15 -13.62 10.64
C MET A 58 -10.66 -14.06 12.01
N ALA A 59 -10.44 -13.28 13.07
CA ALA A 59 -11.02 -13.52 14.39
C ALA A 59 -12.55 -13.36 14.40
N VAL A 60 -13.09 -12.45 13.60
CA VAL A 60 -14.54 -12.23 13.42
C VAL A 60 -15.20 -13.29 12.52
N LYS A 61 -14.46 -14.26 11.95
CA LYS A 61 -15.07 -15.47 11.37
C LYS A 61 -15.70 -16.34 12.47
N LEU A 62 -16.82 -15.84 12.99
CA LEU A 62 -17.89 -16.55 13.64
C LEU A 62 -18.19 -17.81 12.82
N GLN A 63 -18.26 -18.93 13.53
CA GLN A 63 -18.59 -20.25 13.02
C GLN A 63 -19.60 -20.15 11.86
N LYS A 64 -19.18 -20.54 10.66
CA LYS A 64 -20.03 -20.53 9.47
C LYS A 64 -21.24 -21.42 9.71
N LYS A 65 -22.35 -20.87 10.18
CA LYS A 65 -23.66 -21.49 9.97
C LYS A 65 -23.87 -21.55 8.46
N LYS A 66 -24.28 -22.72 7.97
CA LYS A 66 -24.56 -22.95 6.55
C LYS A 66 -25.58 -21.89 6.10
N LEU A 67 -25.16 -20.98 5.22
CA LEU A 67 -26.03 -19.93 4.70
C LEU A 67 -27.12 -20.58 3.83
N ASN A 68 -28.38 -20.29 4.11
CA ASN A 68 -29.49 -20.71 3.25
C ASN A 68 -29.66 -19.68 2.12
N TYR A 69 -29.05 -19.97 0.98
CA TYR A 69 -29.06 -19.08 -0.19
C TYR A 69 -30.47 -18.79 -0.71
N ARG A 70 -31.43 -19.71 -0.51
CA ARG A 70 -32.83 -19.52 -0.97
C ARG A 70 -33.51 -18.38 -0.23
N ASP A 71 -33.30 -18.27 1.08
CA ASP A 71 -33.89 -17.22 1.91
C ASP A 71 -33.23 -15.87 1.64
N LEU A 72 -31.91 -15.88 1.37
CA LEU A 72 -31.14 -14.67 1.05
C LEU A 72 -31.59 -14.05 -0.28
N ILE A 73 -31.79 -14.88 -1.31
CA ILE A 73 -32.31 -14.44 -2.62
C ILE A 73 -33.75 -13.91 -2.48
N LYS A 74 -34.58 -14.56 -1.65
CA LYS A 74 -35.96 -14.11 -1.41
C LYS A 74 -35.99 -12.76 -0.70
N TYR A 75 -35.11 -12.53 0.27
CA TYR A 75 -34.98 -11.24 0.95
C TYR A 75 -34.51 -10.14 -0.01
N ALA A 76 -33.50 -10.42 -0.83
CA ALA A 76 -32.96 -9.46 -1.79
C ALA A 76 -33.91 -9.13 -2.95
N ARG A 77 -34.97 -9.91 -3.19
CA ARG A 77 -36.03 -9.59 -4.16
C ARG A 77 -37.19 -8.78 -3.56
N LYS A 78 -37.24 -8.66 -2.23
CA LYS A 78 -38.29 -7.94 -1.50
C LYS A 78 -37.98 -6.44 -1.38
N PHE A 79 -36.71 -6.07 -1.55
CA PHE A 79 -36.19 -4.70 -1.60
C PHE A 79 -35.53 -4.47 -2.96
#